data_AF-A0A6N7FPZ2-F1
#
_entry.id   AF-A0A6N7FPZ2-F1
#
_cell.length_a   1.000
_cell.length_b   1.000
_cell.length_c   1.000
_cell.angle_alpha   90.00
_cell.angle_beta   90.00
_cell.angle_gamma   90.00
#
_symmetry.space_group_name_H-M   'P 1'
#
loop_
_entity.id
_entity.type
_entity.pdbx_description
1 polymer ?
#
loop_
_entity_poly.entity_id
_entity_poly.type
_entity_poly.pdbx_seq_one_letter_code
_entity_poly.pdbx_strand_id
1 'polypeptide(L)'
;MADMAIHVVTKDCTALSDADLDEMADLSGALGNGLEIGVLSKEREAWVLITLARRDERLVGFSFCTLERIGGTPSVLIGLAAIERGPDGDELLHSVICDQLRRAVLAFPDEDVLVGTRFSWPDGFDAYAHLEDVVPRPEHKASGEERAWGRRLAKRFGIDNGNYEDRVFIARGDGMATGVLDYRRHDEAPHEPAISAYFESIEPKRGDALVVFGWAMAEYLETFLP
;
A
#
# COMPACT_ATOMS: atom_id res chain seq x y z
N MET A 1 9.44 4.86 30.58
CA MET A 1 8.81 3.76 29.82
C MET A 1 9.81 3.39 28.75
N ALA A 2 10.17 2.11 28.63
CA ALA A 2 11.03 1.69 27.54
C ALA A 2 10.30 2.05 26.24
N ASP A 3 10.96 2.82 25.39
CA ASP A 3 10.50 3.15 24.05
C ASP A 3 10.35 1.82 23.29
N MET A 4 9.11 1.44 22.99
CA MET A 4 8.82 0.14 22.38
C MET A 4 9.02 0.23 20.87
N ALA A 5 10.29 0.18 20.47
CA ALA A 5 10.72 0.33 19.09
C ALA A 5 9.98 -0.66 18.16
N ILE A 6 9.48 -0.14 17.04
CA ILE A 6 8.86 -0.94 15.99
C ILE A 6 9.97 -1.67 15.22
N HIS A 7 9.87 -2.99 15.15
CA HIS A 7 10.79 -3.83 14.38
C HIS A 7 10.10 -4.30 13.09
N VAL A 8 10.65 -3.91 11.94
CA VAL A 8 10.18 -4.34 10.63
C VAL A 8 11.10 -5.40 10.03
N VAL A 9 10.49 -6.45 9.49
CA VAL A 9 11.20 -7.48 8.73
C VAL A 9 10.37 -7.84 7.52
N THR A 10 11.01 -7.89 6.35
CA THR A 10 10.36 -8.41 5.15
C THR A 10 10.98 -9.73 4.73
N LYS A 11 10.11 -10.68 4.41
CA LYS A 11 10.44 -12.03 3.95
C LYS A 11 9.68 -12.37 2.68
N ASP A 12 10.06 -13.47 2.04
CA ASP A 12 9.31 -14.04 0.93
C ASP A 12 7.94 -14.54 1.43
N CYS A 13 6.88 -14.32 0.65
CA CYS A 13 5.53 -14.73 1.00
C CYS A 13 5.42 -16.24 1.22
N THR A 14 6.22 -17.05 0.51
CA THR A 14 6.25 -18.51 0.68
C THR A 14 6.79 -18.94 2.05
N ALA A 15 7.42 -18.03 2.80
CA ALA A 15 7.87 -18.25 4.17
C ALA A 15 6.80 -17.89 5.23
N LEU A 16 5.56 -17.54 4.83
CA LEU A 16 4.43 -17.42 5.74
C LEU A 16 3.86 -18.79 6.07
N SER A 17 3.90 -19.12 7.36
CA SER A 17 3.25 -20.28 7.95
C SER A 17 1.76 -20.03 8.18
N ASP A 18 0.99 -21.10 8.41
CA ASP A 18 -0.43 -20.96 8.76
C ASP A 18 -0.61 -20.16 10.06
N ALA A 19 0.32 -20.28 11.01
CA ALA A 19 0.32 -19.49 12.24
C ALA A 19 0.56 -17.99 11.99
N ASP A 20 1.39 -17.63 11.00
CA ASP A 20 1.54 -16.22 10.60
C ASP A 20 0.21 -15.68 10.03
N LEU A 21 -0.48 -16.48 9.20
CA LEU A 21 -1.75 -16.10 8.59
C LEU A 21 -2.87 -15.97 9.64
N ASP A 22 -2.89 -16.82 10.66
CA ASP A 22 -3.80 -16.72 11.80
C ASP A 22 -3.59 -15.41 12.56
N GLU A 23 -2.33 -15.06 12.89
CA GLU A 23 -2.02 -13.81 13.60
C GLU A 23 -2.39 -12.57 12.77
N MET A 24 -2.16 -12.62 11.46
CA MET A 24 -2.57 -11.56 10.54
C MET A 24 -4.09 -11.42 10.46
N ALA A 25 -4.83 -12.53 10.49
CA ALA A 25 -6.29 -12.52 10.52
C ALA A 25 -6.83 -11.96 11.85
N ASP A 26 -6.20 -12.29 12.97
CA ASP A 26 -6.54 -11.73 14.29
C ASP A 26 -6.34 -10.21 14.32
N LEU A 27 -5.20 -9.71 13.82
CA LEU A 27 -4.96 -8.27 13.69
C LEU A 27 -6.02 -7.62 12.79
N SER A 28 -6.32 -8.23 11.65
CA SER A 28 -7.33 -7.75 10.70
C SER A 28 -8.74 -7.68 11.33
N GLY A 29 -9.08 -8.68 12.15
CA GLY A 29 -10.30 -8.69 12.95
C GLY A 29 -10.34 -7.55 13.97
N ALA A 30 -9.23 -7.26 14.65
CA ALA A 30 -9.11 -6.15 15.59
C ALA A 30 -9.24 -4.77 14.90
N LEU A 31 -8.78 -4.64 13.65
CA LEU A 31 -8.91 -3.42 12.85
C LEU A 31 -10.30 -3.24 12.22
N GLY A 32 -11.10 -4.30 12.20
CA GLY A 32 -12.44 -4.30 11.62
C GLY A 32 -12.46 -4.34 10.09
N ASN A 33 -11.34 -4.69 9.44
CA ASN A 33 -11.27 -4.86 7.99
C ASN A 33 -11.61 -6.30 7.54
N GLY A 34 -11.69 -7.24 8.49
CA GLY A 34 -12.28 -8.56 8.28
C GLY A 34 -11.52 -9.44 7.29
N LEU A 35 -10.20 -9.26 7.15
CA LEU A 35 -9.38 -10.11 6.30
C LEU A 35 -9.21 -11.49 6.92
N GLU A 36 -9.98 -12.44 6.44
CA GLU A 36 -9.91 -13.84 6.87
C GLU A 36 -8.70 -14.55 6.25
N ILE A 37 -8.28 -15.67 6.87
CA ILE A 37 -7.17 -16.52 6.42
C ILE A 37 -7.29 -16.87 4.92
N GLY A 38 -8.50 -17.13 4.43
CA GLY A 38 -8.73 -17.44 3.01
C GLY A 38 -8.38 -16.29 2.07
N VAL A 39 -8.56 -15.02 2.48
CA VAL A 39 -8.13 -13.84 1.71
C VAL A 39 -6.62 -13.69 1.79
N LEU A 40 -6.06 -13.77 2.99
CA LEU A 40 -4.62 -13.64 3.23
C LEU A 40 -3.81 -14.73 2.52
N SER A 41 -4.36 -15.94 2.40
CA SER A 41 -3.76 -17.04 1.64
C SER A 41 -3.65 -16.73 0.15
N LYS A 42 -4.67 -16.06 -0.42
CA LYS A 42 -4.63 -15.59 -1.82
C LYS A 42 -3.63 -14.47 -2.01
N GLU A 43 -3.54 -13.54 -1.07
CA GLU A 43 -2.54 -12.48 -1.11
C GLU A 43 -1.11 -13.06 -1.02
N ARG A 44 -0.89 -14.07 -0.16
CA ARG A 44 0.38 -14.83 -0.11
C ARG A 44 0.76 -15.44 -1.46
N GLU A 45 -0.21 -15.88 -2.26
CA GLU A 45 0.04 -16.44 -3.59
C GLU A 45 0.21 -15.35 -4.68
N ALA A 46 -0.42 -14.18 -4.49
CA ALA A 46 -0.43 -13.10 -5.46
C ALA A 46 0.80 -12.17 -5.38
N TRP A 47 1.49 -12.16 -4.24
CA TRP A 47 2.63 -11.27 -3.95
C TRP A 47 3.89 -12.05 -3.63
N VAL A 48 5.05 -11.42 -3.88
CA VAL A 48 6.37 -12.04 -3.67
C VAL A 48 6.89 -11.79 -2.26
N LEU A 49 6.70 -10.59 -1.72
CA LEU A 49 7.27 -10.16 -0.45
C LEU A 49 6.17 -9.76 0.54
N ILE A 50 6.45 -9.94 1.83
CA ILE A 50 5.63 -9.42 2.91
C ILE A 50 6.52 -8.75 3.95
N THR A 51 6.20 -7.50 4.28
CA THR A 51 6.73 -6.77 5.43
C THR A 51 5.87 -7.06 6.63
N LEU A 52 6.49 -7.49 7.73
CA LEU A 52 5.87 -7.67 9.04
C LEU A 52 6.46 -6.66 10.00
N ALA A 53 5.60 -5.90 10.67
CA ALA A 53 5.97 -4.96 11.71
C ALA A 53 5.53 -5.52 13.05
N ARG A 54 6.47 -5.61 13.99
CA ARG A 54 6.23 -6.10 15.35
C ARG A 54 6.62 -5.06 16.38
N ARG A 55 5.87 -5.05 17.47
CA ARG A 55 6.23 -4.38 18.71
C ARG A 55 6.44 -5.47 19.75
N ASP A 56 7.68 -5.61 20.20
CA ASP A 56 8.17 -6.83 20.84
C ASP A 56 7.86 -8.05 19.95
N GLU A 57 7.12 -9.03 20.48
CA GLU A 57 6.71 -10.24 19.76
C GLU A 57 5.35 -10.08 19.05
N ARG A 58 4.60 -9.00 19.31
CA ARG A 58 3.23 -8.84 18.80
C ARG A 58 3.24 -8.24 17.39
N LEU A 59 2.52 -8.85 16.45
CA LEU A 59 2.25 -8.25 15.14
C LEU A 59 1.39 -6.99 15.30
N VAL A 60 1.88 -5.88 14.76
CA VAL A 60 1.22 -4.56 14.78
C VAL A 60 0.92 -4.05 13.36
N GLY A 61 1.54 -4.62 12.34
CA GLY A 61 1.21 -4.31 10.96
C GLY A 61 1.83 -5.27 9.97
N PHE A 62 1.27 -5.33 8.78
CA PHE A 62 1.86 -6.06 7.67
C PHE A 62 1.54 -5.42 6.33
N SER A 63 2.36 -5.68 5.32
CA SER A 63 2.17 -5.18 3.96
C SER A 63 2.76 -6.15 2.94
N PHE A 64 1.90 -6.65 2.05
CA PHE A 64 2.32 -7.43 0.89
C PHE A 64 2.84 -6.51 -0.21
N CYS A 65 3.94 -6.87 -0.84
CA CYS A 65 4.45 -6.12 -1.97
C CYS A 65 5.19 -6.99 -3.00
N THR A 66 5.51 -6.40 -4.14
CA THR A 66 6.38 -7.00 -5.15
C THR A 66 7.28 -5.91 -5.74
N LEU A 67 8.56 -6.25 -5.88
CA LEU A 67 9.52 -5.49 -6.66
C LEU A 67 9.57 -6.10 -8.06
N GLU A 68 9.20 -5.32 -9.08
CA GLU A 68 9.15 -5.80 -10.46
C GLU A 68 9.46 -4.69 -11.47
N ARG A 69 9.56 -5.06 -12.75
CA ARG A 69 9.63 -4.09 -13.86
C ARG A 69 8.37 -4.11 -14.69
N ILE A 70 7.65 -3.00 -14.74
CA ILE A 70 6.45 -2.86 -15.58
C ILE A 70 6.86 -2.14 -16.87
N GLY A 71 6.99 -2.90 -17.95
CA GLY A 71 7.43 -2.32 -19.23
C GLY A 71 8.86 -1.76 -19.19
N GLY A 72 9.71 -2.28 -18.30
CA GLY A 72 11.09 -1.83 -18.10
C GLY A 72 11.29 -0.91 -16.92
N THR A 73 10.26 -0.17 -16.49
CA THR A 73 10.31 0.74 -15.34
C THR A 73 10.36 -0.04 -14.02
N PRO A 74 11.35 0.20 -13.14
CA PRO A 74 11.36 -0.31 -11.78
C PRO A 74 10.09 0.05 -11.02
N SER A 75 9.53 -0.89 -10.27
CA SER A 75 8.30 -0.64 -9.53
C SER A 75 8.26 -1.40 -8.20
N VAL A 76 7.74 -0.72 -7.18
CA VAL A 76 7.24 -1.32 -5.95
C VAL A 76 5.72 -1.30 -5.99
N LEU A 77 5.11 -2.46 -6.08
CA LEU A 77 3.67 -2.57 -5.98
C LEU A 77 3.28 -3.05 -4.60
N ILE A 78 2.55 -2.21 -3.88
CA ILE A 78 1.98 -2.52 -2.57
C ILE A 78 0.59 -3.11 -2.83
N GLY A 79 0.40 -4.33 -2.35
CA GLY A 79 -0.83 -5.08 -2.52
C GLY A 79 -1.85 -4.74 -1.47
N LEU A 80 -1.92 -5.60 -0.46
CA LEU A 80 -2.71 -5.41 0.75
C LEU A 80 -1.78 -5.02 1.90
N ALA A 81 -2.18 -4.05 2.71
CA ALA A 81 -1.54 -3.75 3.99
C ALA A 81 -2.58 -3.52 5.07
N ALA A 82 -2.24 -3.87 6.31
CA ALA A 82 -3.05 -3.58 7.48
C ALA A 82 -2.15 -3.00 8.57
N ILE A 83 -2.46 -1.79 9.01
CA ILE A 83 -1.65 -1.01 9.97
C ILE A 83 -2.47 -0.78 11.24
N GLU A 84 -1.91 -1.11 12.40
CA GLU A 84 -2.57 -0.86 13.68
C GLU A 84 -2.85 0.62 13.89
N ARG A 85 -4.07 0.90 14.39
CA ARG A 85 -4.49 2.25 14.73
C ARG A 85 -4.04 2.59 16.13
N GLY A 86 -3.42 3.76 16.28
CA GLY A 86 -3.02 4.28 17.58
C GLY A 86 -2.02 5.43 17.44
N PRO A 87 -1.54 5.98 18.56
CA PRO A 87 -0.63 7.13 18.57
C PRO A 87 0.63 6.96 17.73
N ASP A 88 1.09 5.72 17.53
CA ASP A 88 2.31 5.42 16.77
C ASP A 88 2.00 4.88 15.36
N GLY A 89 0.74 4.99 14.89
CA GLY A 89 0.31 4.46 13.59
C GLY A 89 1.07 5.07 12.42
N ASP A 90 1.37 6.37 12.48
CA ASP A 90 2.15 7.09 11.47
C ASP A 90 3.59 6.58 11.40
N GLU A 91 4.23 6.37 12.57
CA GLU A 91 5.58 5.81 12.67
C GLU A 91 5.62 4.36 12.17
N LEU A 92 4.58 3.59 12.48
CA LEU A 92 4.41 2.22 12.01
C LEU A 92 4.26 2.17 10.49
N LEU A 93 3.39 3.00 9.90
CA LEU A 93 3.24 3.10 8.46
C LEU A 93 4.58 3.48 7.82
N HIS A 94 5.24 4.51 8.34
CA HIS A 94 6.53 4.97 7.84
C HIS A 94 7.58 3.86 7.87
N SER A 95 7.68 3.11 8.98
CA SER A 95 8.63 2.01 9.12
C SER A 95 8.40 0.91 8.08
N VAL A 96 7.15 0.55 7.82
CA VAL A 96 6.78 -0.44 6.80
C VAL A 96 7.15 0.03 5.40
N ILE A 97 6.80 1.27 5.04
CA ILE A 97 7.09 1.83 3.72
C ILE A 97 8.61 1.98 3.51
N CYS A 98 9.34 2.45 4.52
CA CYS A 98 10.79 2.61 4.46
C CYS A 98 11.52 1.27 4.28
N ASP A 99 11.08 0.17 4.90
CA ASP A 99 11.67 -1.15 4.65
C ASP A 99 11.46 -1.62 3.20
N GLN A 100 10.29 -1.31 2.61
CA GLN A 100 10.00 -1.63 1.21
C GLN A 100 10.84 -0.78 0.23
N LEU A 101 10.98 0.53 0.50
CA LEU A 101 11.83 1.41 -0.30
C LEU A 101 13.31 1.07 -0.18
N ARG A 102 13.77 0.68 1.02
CA ARG A 102 15.12 0.15 1.22
C ARG A 102 15.39 -1.08 0.34
N ARG A 103 14.40 -1.93 0.15
CA ARG A 103 14.54 -3.09 -0.76
C ARG A 103 14.52 -2.69 -2.22
N ALA A 104 13.74 -1.67 -2.55
CA ALA A 104 13.69 -1.10 -3.88
C ALA A 104 15.08 -0.60 -4.31
N VAL A 105 15.77 0.20 -3.49
CA VAL A 105 17.11 0.71 -3.82
C VAL A 105 18.16 -0.40 -3.95
N LEU A 106 18.03 -1.47 -3.16
CA LEU A 106 18.92 -2.64 -3.28
C LEU A 106 18.65 -3.46 -4.56
N ALA A 107 17.41 -3.47 -5.05
CA ALA A 107 17.02 -4.22 -6.25
C ALA A 107 17.21 -3.40 -7.54
N PHE A 108 17.06 -2.08 -7.44
CA PHE A 108 17.07 -1.10 -8.53
C PHE A 108 18.02 0.06 -8.16
N PRO A 109 19.33 -0.20 -8.10
CA PRO A 109 20.29 0.84 -7.74
C PRO A 109 20.31 1.95 -8.81
N ASP A 110 20.44 3.20 -8.38
CA ASP A 110 20.56 4.39 -9.23
C ASP A 110 19.38 4.61 -10.19
N GLU A 111 18.20 4.06 -9.89
CA GLU A 111 17.00 4.19 -10.72
C GLU A 111 15.82 4.80 -9.94
N ASP A 112 15.02 5.62 -10.61
CA ASP A 112 13.72 6.05 -10.10
C ASP A 112 12.75 4.86 -10.08
N VAL A 113 12.00 4.73 -9.00
CA VAL A 113 11.09 3.61 -8.78
C VAL A 113 9.65 4.09 -8.68
N LEU A 114 8.78 3.55 -9.53
CA LEU A 114 7.34 3.78 -9.43
C LEU A 114 6.79 3.01 -8.23
N VAL A 115 6.13 3.69 -7.31
CA VAL A 115 5.42 3.06 -6.19
C VAL A 115 3.93 3.11 -6.49
N GLY A 116 3.25 1.96 -6.50
CA GLY A 116 1.82 1.86 -6.83
C GLY A 116 1.04 1.08 -5.80
N THR A 117 -0.18 1.51 -5.48
CA THR A 117 -1.08 0.86 -4.51
C THR A 117 -2.55 1.21 -4.76
N ARG A 118 -3.43 0.77 -3.84
CA ARG A 118 -4.86 1.08 -3.81
C ARG A 118 -5.27 1.62 -2.43
N PHE A 119 -6.06 2.68 -2.41
CA PHE A 119 -6.60 3.27 -1.18
C PHE A 119 -8.13 3.22 -1.15
N SER A 120 -8.70 2.84 -0.01
CA SER A 120 -10.13 3.06 0.26
C SER A 120 -10.39 4.31 1.10
N TRP A 121 -9.33 4.96 1.60
CA TRP A 121 -9.42 6.10 2.50
C TRP A 121 -8.35 7.17 2.20
N PRO A 122 -8.64 8.45 2.46
CA PRO A 122 -7.68 9.56 2.29
C PRO A 122 -6.35 9.36 3.01
N ASP A 123 -6.38 8.74 4.19
CA ASP A 123 -5.19 8.53 5.03
C ASP A 123 -4.08 7.74 4.31
N GLY A 124 -4.42 6.94 3.31
CA GLY A 124 -3.43 6.20 2.53
C GLY A 124 -2.39 7.09 1.84
N PHE A 125 -2.72 8.35 1.54
CA PHE A 125 -1.77 9.31 0.97
C PHE A 125 -0.57 9.60 1.88
N ASP A 126 -0.65 9.32 3.18
CA ASP A 126 0.47 9.49 4.12
C ASP A 126 1.65 8.58 3.77
N ALA A 127 1.38 7.41 3.18
CA ALA A 127 2.41 6.50 2.70
C ALA A 127 3.25 7.12 1.56
N TYR A 128 2.76 8.20 0.94
CA TYR A 128 3.31 8.81 -0.27
C TYR A 128 3.93 10.20 0.02
N ALA A 129 4.08 10.58 1.30
CA ALA A 129 4.53 11.92 1.71
C ALA A 129 5.89 12.36 1.13
N HIS A 130 6.76 11.41 0.78
CA HIS A 130 8.09 11.67 0.19
C HIS A 130 8.19 11.29 -1.28
N LEU A 131 7.09 10.87 -1.91
CA LEU A 131 7.08 10.51 -3.33
C LEU A 131 6.77 11.72 -4.20
N GLU A 132 7.39 11.75 -5.37
CA GLU A 132 7.17 12.79 -6.36
C GLU A 132 6.07 12.40 -7.36
N ASP A 133 5.50 13.42 -7.99
CA ASP A 133 4.51 13.28 -9.07
C ASP A 133 3.39 12.27 -8.78
N VAL A 134 2.87 12.30 -7.54
CA VAL A 134 1.77 11.43 -7.13
C VAL A 134 0.54 11.66 -8.03
N VAL A 135 -0.10 10.57 -8.44
CA VAL A 135 -1.30 10.55 -9.26
C VAL A 135 -2.34 9.61 -8.63
N PRO A 136 -3.57 10.09 -8.43
CA PRO A 136 -4.03 11.47 -8.63
C PRO A 136 -3.50 12.41 -7.52
N ARG A 137 -3.39 13.71 -7.83
CA ARG A 137 -3.09 14.78 -6.86
C ARG A 137 -3.92 16.04 -7.14
N PRO A 138 -4.27 16.85 -6.13
CA PRO A 138 -5.06 18.07 -6.31
C PRO A 138 -4.51 18.99 -7.40
N GLU A 139 -5.41 19.68 -8.10
CA GLU A 139 -5.10 20.67 -9.16
C GLU A 139 -4.35 20.14 -10.39
N HIS A 140 -4.01 18.85 -10.41
CA HIS A 140 -3.34 18.22 -11.53
C HIS A 140 -4.32 17.51 -12.47
N LYS A 141 -4.13 17.72 -13.77
CA LYS A 141 -4.90 17.01 -14.79
C LYS A 141 -4.03 15.90 -15.40
N ALA A 142 -4.36 14.66 -15.07
CA ALA A 142 -3.62 13.50 -15.54
C ALA A 142 -3.48 13.46 -17.08
N SER A 143 -2.24 13.29 -17.52
CA SER A 143 -1.81 13.11 -18.90
C SER A 143 -2.24 11.75 -19.47
N GLY A 144 -2.02 11.54 -20.78
CA GLY A 144 -2.30 10.25 -21.41
C GLY A 144 -1.43 9.11 -20.87
N GLU A 145 -0.20 9.42 -20.49
CA GLU A 145 0.77 8.48 -19.92
C GLU A 145 0.40 8.08 -18.49
N GLU A 146 0.03 9.04 -17.64
CA GLU A 146 -0.39 8.75 -16.27
C GLU A 146 -1.65 7.88 -16.23
N ARG A 147 -2.61 8.11 -17.14
CA ARG A 147 -3.76 7.21 -17.31
C ARG A 147 -3.35 5.82 -17.80
N ALA A 148 -2.31 5.73 -18.63
CA ALA A 148 -1.76 4.44 -19.05
C ALA A 148 -1.11 3.68 -17.88
N TRP A 149 -0.41 4.39 -17.00
CA TRP A 149 0.09 3.84 -15.74
C TRP A 149 -1.04 3.31 -14.86
N GLY A 150 -2.08 4.11 -14.64
CA GLY A 150 -3.27 3.67 -13.91
C GLY A 150 -3.88 2.38 -14.47
N ARG A 151 -4.01 2.25 -15.80
CA ARG A 151 -4.50 1.01 -16.44
C ARG A 151 -3.55 -0.19 -16.25
N ARG A 152 -2.23 0.02 -16.31
CA ARG A 152 -1.24 -1.05 -16.08
C ARG A 152 -1.31 -1.55 -14.64
N LEU A 153 -1.41 -0.62 -13.68
CA LEU A 153 -1.54 -0.92 -12.26
C LEU A 153 -2.85 -1.65 -11.97
N ALA A 154 -3.99 -1.13 -12.46
CA ALA A 154 -5.28 -1.79 -12.32
C ALA A 154 -5.23 -3.25 -12.80
N LYS A 155 -4.67 -3.48 -13.99
CA LYS A 155 -4.48 -4.84 -14.52
C LYS A 155 -3.59 -5.71 -13.61
N ARG A 156 -2.48 -5.18 -13.11
CA ARG A 156 -1.53 -5.91 -12.25
C ARG A 156 -2.11 -6.22 -10.87
N PHE A 157 -3.03 -5.39 -10.42
CA PHE A 157 -3.86 -5.57 -9.23
C PHE A 157 -5.04 -6.53 -9.43
N GLY A 158 -5.19 -7.12 -10.62
CA GLY A 158 -6.27 -8.06 -10.93
C GLY A 158 -7.62 -7.38 -11.18
N ILE A 159 -7.65 -6.07 -11.42
CA ILE A 159 -8.88 -5.32 -11.70
C ILE A 159 -9.20 -5.42 -13.19
N ASP A 160 -10.40 -5.88 -13.50
CA ASP A 160 -10.89 -5.95 -14.88
C ASP A 160 -10.98 -4.56 -15.52
N ASN A 161 -10.65 -4.46 -16.80
CA ASN A 161 -10.70 -3.19 -17.55
C ASN A 161 -12.09 -2.52 -17.52
N GLY A 162 -13.18 -3.30 -17.43
CA GLY A 162 -14.53 -2.77 -17.34
C GLY A 162 -14.84 -2.10 -15.99
N ASN A 163 -14.03 -2.38 -14.97
CA ASN A 163 -14.20 -1.92 -13.60
C ASN A 163 -13.19 -0.83 -13.22
N TYR A 164 -12.43 -0.29 -14.18
CA TYR A 164 -11.44 0.77 -13.91
C TYR A 164 -11.73 2.05 -14.70
N GLU A 165 -11.93 3.15 -13.98
CA GLU A 165 -12.22 4.48 -14.52
C GLU A 165 -10.95 5.33 -14.60
N ASP A 166 -10.23 5.24 -15.73
CA ASP A 166 -8.89 5.83 -15.88
C ASP A 166 -8.80 7.37 -15.78
N ARG A 167 -9.92 8.09 -15.85
CA ARG A 167 -9.97 9.55 -15.73
C ARG A 167 -9.95 10.03 -14.29
N VAL A 168 -10.44 9.19 -13.39
CA VAL A 168 -10.57 9.48 -11.95
C VAL A 168 -9.80 8.47 -11.09
N PHE A 169 -9.17 7.48 -11.73
CA PHE A 169 -8.33 6.45 -11.11
C PHE A 169 -9.08 5.55 -10.12
N ILE A 170 -10.39 5.38 -10.31
CA ILE A 170 -11.21 4.55 -9.42
C ILE A 170 -11.36 3.15 -10.00
N ALA A 171 -11.02 2.15 -9.20
CA ALA A 171 -11.41 0.77 -9.38
C ALA A 171 -12.74 0.52 -8.66
N ARG A 172 -13.70 -0.06 -9.38
CA ARG A 172 -15.02 -0.44 -8.86
C ARG A 172 -14.98 -1.89 -8.42
N GLY A 173 -15.34 -2.12 -7.17
CA GLY A 173 -15.44 -3.46 -6.61
C GLY A 173 -16.79 -4.12 -6.89
N ASP A 174 -16.83 -5.42 -6.70
CA ASP A 174 -17.97 -6.31 -6.90
C ASP A 174 -18.57 -6.82 -5.58
N GLY A 175 -18.10 -6.29 -4.43
CA GLY A 175 -18.45 -6.76 -3.09
C GLY A 175 -17.43 -7.70 -2.46
N MET A 176 -16.38 -8.10 -3.19
CA MET A 176 -15.28 -8.88 -2.63
C MET A 176 -14.22 -8.01 -1.97
N ALA A 177 -13.56 -8.54 -0.94
CA ALA A 177 -12.45 -7.87 -0.27
C ALA A 177 -11.36 -7.51 -1.29
N THR A 178 -10.99 -6.23 -1.32
CA THR A 178 -9.96 -5.71 -2.22
C THR A 178 -8.67 -5.51 -1.44
N GLY A 179 -7.55 -5.93 -2.00
CA GLY A 179 -6.23 -5.64 -1.45
C GLY A 179 -5.96 -4.14 -1.48
N VAL A 180 -6.14 -3.45 -0.37
CA VAL A 180 -5.84 -2.02 -0.23
C VAL A 180 -4.80 -1.82 0.86
N LEU A 181 -4.13 -0.66 0.83
CA LEU A 181 -3.39 -0.18 1.99
C LEU A 181 -4.43 0.33 3.02
N ASP A 182 -4.72 -0.49 4.03
CA ASP A 182 -5.61 -0.15 5.13
C ASP A 182 -4.82 0.51 6.27
N TYR A 183 -4.85 1.84 6.23
CA TYR A 183 -4.30 2.71 7.26
C TYR A 183 -5.31 3.83 7.54
N ARG A 184 -5.38 4.23 8.81
CA ARG A 184 -6.23 5.32 9.30
C ARG A 184 -5.45 6.11 10.34
N ARG A 185 -5.38 7.43 10.19
CA ARG A 185 -4.74 8.33 11.17
C ARG A 185 -5.43 8.20 12.53
N HIS A 186 -4.65 8.29 13.61
CA HIS A 186 -5.21 8.23 14.96
C HIS A 186 -5.89 9.53 15.39
N ASP A 187 -5.34 10.68 14.98
CA ASP A 187 -5.80 12.01 15.40
C ASP A 187 -7.10 12.45 14.70
N GLU A 188 -7.56 11.69 13.70
CA GLU A 188 -8.71 11.99 12.84
C GLU A 188 -8.66 13.40 12.23
N ALA A 189 -7.45 13.97 12.07
CA ALA A 189 -7.29 15.29 11.49
C ALA A 189 -7.83 15.32 10.05
N PRO A 190 -8.64 16.32 9.68
CA PRO A 190 -9.24 16.37 8.35
C PRO A 190 -8.16 16.54 7.28
N HIS A 191 -8.31 15.79 6.19
CA HIS A 191 -7.52 16.00 4.98
C HIS A 191 -7.95 17.27 4.26
N GLU A 192 -7.08 17.77 3.39
CA GLU A 192 -7.46 18.83 2.46
C GLU A 192 -8.74 18.44 1.69
N PRO A 193 -9.70 19.36 1.49
CA PRO A 193 -10.96 19.04 0.84
C PRO A 193 -10.78 18.39 -0.54
N ALA A 194 -9.75 18.80 -1.29
CA ALA A 194 -9.45 18.24 -2.61
C ALA A 194 -8.97 16.78 -2.56
N ILE A 195 -8.26 16.37 -1.51
CA ILE A 195 -7.88 14.96 -1.28
C ILE A 195 -9.13 14.16 -0.90
N SER A 196 -9.94 14.70 0.02
CA SER A 196 -11.18 14.05 0.47
C SER A 196 -12.17 13.81 -0.68
N ALA A 197 -12.22 14.74 -1.65
CA ALA A 197 -13.09 14.65 -2.82
C ALA A 197 -12.86 13.41 -3.68
N TYR A 198 -11.63 12.86 -3.72
CA TYR A 198 -11.35 11.61 -4.45
C TYR A 198 -12.12 10.40 -3.91
N PHE A 199 -12.54 10.44 -2.65
CA PHE A 199 -13.17 9.32 -1.96
C PHE A 199 -14.69 9.46 -1.82
N GLU A 200 -15.29 10.57 -2.26
CA GLU A 200 -16.75 10.79 -2.18
C GLU A 200 -17.57 9.72 -2.92
N SER A 201 -17.01 9.18 -4.02
CA SER A 201 -17.66 8.13 -4.81
C SER A 201 -17.14 6.73 -4.52
N ILE A 202 -16.18 6.58 -3.62
CA ILE A 202 -15.61 5.28 -3.24
C ILE A 202 -16.50 4.65 -2.18
N GLU A 203 -16.95 3.43 -2.41
CA GLU A 203 -17.68 2.61 -1.45
C GLU A 203 -16.80 1.45 -0.94
N PRO A 204 -16.09 1.60 0.21
CA PRO A 204 -15.13 0.60 0.68
C PRO A 204 -15.73 -0.79 0.88
N LYS A 205 -17.00 -0.86 1.32
CA LYS A 205 -17.71 -2.14 1.51
C LYS A 205 -17.95 -2.90 0.20
N ARG A 206 -17.96 -2.21 -0.93
CA ARG A 206 -18.03 -2.84 -2.24
C ARG A 206 -16.66 -3.25 -2.77
N GLY A 207 -15.57 -2.83 -2.13
CA GLY A 207 -14.21 -2.98 -2.64
C GLY A 207 -13.79 -1.88 -3.60
N ASP A 208 -14.51 -0.75 -3.66
CA ASP A 208 -14.05 0.39 -4.45
C ASP A 208 -12.73 0.92 -3.86
N ALA A 209 -11.82 1.30 -4.74
CA ALA A 209 -10.52 1.83 -4.34
C ALA A 209 -9.99 2.85 -5.36
N LEU A 210 -9.25 3.83 -4.86
CA LEU A 210 -8.44 4.73 -5.65
C LEU A 210 -7.13 4.03 -6.00
N VAL A 211 -6.82 3.85 -7.27
CA VAL A 211 -5.50 3.40 -7.73
C VAL A 211 -4.57 4.61 -7.71
N VAL A 212 -3.51 4.53 -6.93
CA VAL A 212 -2.56 5.63 -6.74
C VAL A 212 -1.16 5.17 -7.09
N PHE A 213 -0.37 6.05 -7.69
CA PHE A 213 1.07 5.85 -7.86
C PHE A 213 1.85 7.14 -7.71
N GLY A 214 3.14 7.03 -7.45
CA GLY A 214 4.10 8.13 -7.36
C GLY A 214 5.51 7.61 -7.62
N TRP A 215 6.50 8.49 -7.54
CA TRP A 215 7.89 8.18 -7.85
C TRP A 215 8.77 8.34 -6.62
N ALA A 216 9.44 7.25 -6.25
CA ALA A 216 10.59 7.32 -5.35
C ALA A 216 11.82 7.63 -6.20
N MET A 217 12.31 8.87 -6.11
CA MET A 217 13.47 9.31 -6.88
C MET A 217 14.74 8.61 -6.39
N ALA A 218 15.68 8.35 -7.29
CA ALA A 218 16.95 7.68 -6.97
C ALA A 218 17.67 8.35 -5.79
N GLU A 219 17.75 9.69 -5.76
CA GLU A 219 18.42 10.43 -4.69
C GLU A 219 17.73 10.28 -3.32
N TYR A 220 16.40 10.18 -3.33
CA TYR A 220 15.66 9.88 -2.11
C TYR A 220 15.90 8.43 -1.65
N LEU A 221 15.92 7.50 -2.60
CA LEU A 221 16.15 6.08 -2.33
C LEU A 221 17.54 5.81 -1.76
N GLU A 222 18.56 6.55 -2.19
CA GLU A 222 19.93 6.46 -1.65
C GLU A 222 19.99 6.73 -0.14
N THR A 223 19.06 7.49 0.42
CA THR A 223 19.01 7.79 1.87
C THR A 223 18.74 6.56 2.74
N PHE A 224 18.26 5.45 2.16
CA PHE A 224 18.03 4.18 2.86
C PHE A 224 19.25 3.24 2.86
N LEU A 225 20.32 3.61 2.15
CA LEU A 225 21.58 2.88 2.17
C LEU A 225 22.38 3.22 3.44
N PRO A 226 23.17 2.27 3.98
CA PRO A 226 24.00 2.48 5.16
C PRO A 226 25.21 3.38 4.91
#